data_AF-A0A7S3TM27-F1
#
_entry.id   AF-A0A7S3TM27-F1
#
_cell.length_a   1.000
_cell.length_b   1.000
_cell.length_c   1.000
_cell.angle_alpha   90.00
_cell.angle_beta   90.00
_cell.angle_gamma   90.00
#
_symmetry.space_group_name_H-M   'P 1'
#
loop_
_entity.id
_entity.type
_entity.pdbx_description
1 polymer ?
#
loop_
_entity_poly.entity_id
_entity_poly.type
_entity_poly.pdbx_seq_one_letter_code
_entity_poly.pdbx_strand_id
1 'polypeptide(L)'
;VHVYGCRVIQRLLERCSPDQVETVVDKIISETKSMAKDKHGNYVVQCVLEHCSKEAKVRVIDAIKEDLVSYATNKVSSNVVEKCFEVTTKNADMSDERAALYQLVLQEGDDGKKAPLEQLMQDTFGNYTVQSVIRHSRDEDREELESRVNAAEPELKNTATGRHILAAMRKAAGKEPEESESATTGKTGTQSKGSALHGTGSCKPCAWYWKSQGCKNAENCQHCHMCPEGEMKARKKHKRDPAKDEAQ
;
A
#
# COMPACT_ATOMS: atom_id res chain seq x y z
N VAL A 1 19.19 7.56 -9.71
CA VAL A 1 18.54 8.35 -10.80
C VAL A 1 18.20 9.76 -10.29
N HIS A 2 18.29 10.81 -11.11
CA HIS A 2 17.99 12.18 -10.67
C HIS A 2 16.48 12.46 -10.56
N VAL A 3 16.06 13.30 -9.61
CA VAL A 3 14.65 13.61 -9.30
C VAL A 3 13.84 14.15 -10.47
N TYR A 4 14.46 14.97 -11.34
CA TYR A 4 13.80 15.49 -12.54
C TYR A 4 13.98 14.57 -13.74
N GLY A 5 15.13 13.88 -13.81
CA GLY A 5 15.43 12.95 -14.91
C GLY A 5 14.45 11.77 -14.95
N CYS A 6 14.05 11.24 -13.79
CA CYS A 6 13.07 10.15 -13.76
C CYS A 6 11.71 10.54 -14.36
N ARG A 7 11.31 11.82 -14.24
CA ARG A 7 10.03 12.32 -14.77
C ARG A 7 10.07 12.46 -16.29
N VAL A 8 11.19 12.90 -16.83
CA VAL A 8 11.40 12.95 -18.29
C VAL A 8 11.32 11.54 -18.86
N ILE A 9 12.04 10.58 -18.26
CA ILE A 9 12.02 9.18 -18.71
C ILE A 9 10.60 8.59 -18.65
N GLN A 10 9.87 8.79 -17.54
CA GLN A 10 8.47 8.35 -17.43
C GLN A 10 7.61 8.90 -18.58
N ARG A 11 7.71 10.19 -18.89
CA ARG A 11 6.93 10.79 -19.99
C ARG A 11 7.28 10.22 -21.36
N LEU A 12 8.54 9.88 -21.60
CA LEU A 12 8.96 9.23 -22.83
C LEU A 12 8.30 7.85 -22.95
N LEU A 13 8.39 7.03 -21.89
CA LEU A 13 7.80 5.70 -21.86
C LEU A 13 6.27 5.71 -21.98
N GLU A 14 5.60 6.73 -21.45
CA GLU A 14 4.14 6.87 -21.50
C GLU A 14 3.61 7.31 -22.88
N ARG A 15 4.41 8.00 -23.71
CA ARG A 15 3.89 8.75 -24.88
C ARG A 15 4.56 8.44 -26.21
N CYS A 16 5.79 7.95 -26.18
CA CYS A 16 6.52 7.61 -27.41
C CYS A 16 6.16 6.19 -27.86
N SER A 17 6.33 5.91 -29.15
CA SER A 17 6.13 4.56 -29.66
C SER A 17 7.23 3.60 -29.14
N PRO A 18 6.96 2.28 -29.09
CA PRO A 18 7.96 1.29 -28.64
C PRO A 18 9.31 1.44 -29.34
N ASP A 19 9.32 1.62 -30.66
CA ASP A 19 10.54 1.80 -31.46
C ASP A 19 11.34 3.06 -31.07
N GLN A 20 10.66 4.13 -30.64
CA GLN A 20 11.33 5.37 -30.23
C GLN A 20 12.03 5.25 -28.87
N VAL A 21 11.57 4.33 -28.01
CA VAL A 21 12.08 4.17 -26.65
C VAL A 21 12.84 2.86 -26.44
N GLU A 22 12.97 2.02 -27.47
CA GLU A 22 13.57 0.69 -27.38
C GLU A 22 14.94 0.72 -26.68
N THR A 23 15.89 1.54 -27.15
CA THR A 23 17.22 1.65 -26.54
C THR A 23 17.18 2.14 -25.10
N VAL A 24 16.24 3.03 -24.77
CA VAL A 24 16.06 3.55 -23.42
C VAL A 24 15.51 2.45 -22.50
N VAL A 25 14.52 1.71 -22.96
CA VAL A 25 13.92 0.57 -22.25
C VAL A 25 14.97 -0.50 -22.01
N ASP A 26 15.75 -0.89 -23.01
CA ASP A 26 16.82 -1.88 -22.86
C ASP A 26 17.86 -1.45 -21.82
N LYS A 27 18.24 -0.16 -21.82
CA LYS A 27 19.17 0.35 -20.81
C LYS A 27 18.56 0.31 -19.41
N ILE A 28 17.28 0.66 -19.26
CA ILE A 28 16.57 0.55 -17.97
C ILE A 28 16.53 -0.91 -17.52
N ILE A 29 16.19 -1.84 -18.40
CA ILE A 29 16.11 -3.27 -18.10
C ILE A 29 17.46 -3.77 -17.58
N SER A 30 18.57 -3.41 -18.23
CA SER A 30 19.93 -3.78 -17.82
C SER A 30 20.31 -3.30 -16.41
N GLU A 31 19.67 -2.23 -15.92
CA GLU A 31 19.93 -1.60 -14.63
C GLU A 31 18.80 -1.86 -13.61
N THR A 32 17.83 -2.72 -13.92
CA THR A 32 16.61 -2.92 -13.10
C THR A 32 16.93 -3.17 -11.64
N LYS A 33 17.94 -4.00 -11.34
CA LYS A 33 18.32 -4.38 -9.98
C LYS A 33 18.73 -3.18 -9.12
N SER A 34 19.49 -2.24 -9.70
CA SER A 34 19.92 -1.01 -9.02
C SER A 34 18.78 0.01 -8.99
N MET A 35 18.05 0.16 -10.10
CA MET A 35 16.99 1.16 -10.25
C MET A 35 15.78 0.87 -9.35
N ALA A 36 15.40 -0.39 -9.17
CA ALA A 36 14.28 -0.76 -8.32
C ALA A 36 14.47 -0.32 -6.86
N LYS A 37 15.71 -0.31 -6.35
CA LYS A 37 16.06 0.14 -4.99
C LYS A 37 16.34 1.64 -4.91
N ASP A 38 16.43 2.35 -6.03
CA ASP A 38 16.67 3.80 -6.08
C ASP A 38 15.37 4.58 -5.84
N LYS A 39 15.45 5.59 -4.95
CA LYS A 39 14.31 6.45 -4.54
C LYS A 39 13.57 7.15 -5.69
N HIS A 40 14.19 7.27 -6.87
CA HIS A 40 13.57 7.83 -8.07
C HIS A 40 13.48 6.81 -9.20
N GLY A 41 14.45 5.90 -9.31
CA GLY A 41 14.51 4.84 -10.31
C GLY A 41 13.36 3.85 -10.21
N ASN A 42 12.87 3.55 -9.00
CA ASN A 42 11.75 2.62 -8.80
C ASN A 42 10.48 3.05 -9.57
N TYR A 43 10.23 4.35 -9.70
CA TYR A 43 9.09 4.86 -10.47
C TYR A 43 9.27 4.64 -11.98
N VAL A 44 10.52 4.67 -12.46
CA VAL A 44 10.83 4.35 -13.86
C VAL A 44 10.61 2.85 -14.10
N VAL A 45 11.05 1.99 -13.20
CA VAL A 45 10.82 0.53 -13.30
C VAL A 45 9.31 0.21 -13.28
N GLN A 46 8.54 0.85 -12.40
CA GLN A 46 7.08 0.74 -12.40
C GLN A 46 6.44 1.23 -13.71
N CYS A 47 6.98 2.29 -14.31
CA CYS A 47 6.52 2.82 -15.59
C CYS A 47 6.77 1.83 -16.75
N VAL A 48 7.89 1.11 -16.72
CA VAL A 48 8.16 0.01 -17.66
C VAL A 48 7.12 -1.10 -17.49
N LEU A 49 6.86 -1.52 -16.25
CA LEU A 49 5.85 -2.53 -15.92
C LEU A 49 4.44 -2.14 -16.39
N GLU A 50 4.10 -0.85 -16.33
CA GLU A 50 2.79 -0.35 -16.72
C GLU A 50 2.64 -0.21 -18.24
N HIS A 51 3.59 0.46 -18.91
CA HIS A 51 3.38 1.00 -20.26
C HIS A 51 4.20 0.34 -21.38
N CYS A 52 5.25 -0.43 -21.06
CA CYS A 52 6.09 -1.03 -22.10
C CYS A 52 5.53 -2.37 -22.60
N SER A 53 6.20 -2.97 -23.60
CA SER A 53 5.78 -4.25 -24.18
C SER A 53 5.83 -5.39 -23.17
N LYS A 54 5.12 -6.50 -23.45
CA LYS A 54 5.14 -7.70 -22.62
C LYS A 54 6.59 -8.15 -22.38
N GLU A 55 7.41 -8.21 -23.41
CA GLU A 55 8.81 -8.67 -23.34
C GLU A 55 9.63 -7.84 -22.35
N ALA A 56 9.44 -6.52 -22.36
CA ALA A 56 10.08 -5.62 -21.41
C ALA A 56 9.62 -5.89 -19.97
N LYS A 57 8.30 -6.09 -19.77
CA LYS A 57 7.72 -6.42 -18.45
C LYS A 57 8.27 -7.74 -17.91
N VAL A 58 8.33 -8.78 -18.75
CA VAL A 58 8.86 -10.10 -18.40
C VAL A 58 10.32 -9.99 -17.93
N ARG A 59 11.18 -9.30 -18.68
CA ARG A 59 12.59 -9.11 -18.29
C ARG A 59 12.76 -8.38 -16.96
N VAL A 60 11.91 -7.39 -16.67
CA VAL A 60 11.90 -6.72 -15.35
C VAL A 60 11.47 -7.70 -14.26
N ILE A 61 10.40 -8.46 -14.48
CA ILE A 61 9.88 -9.44 -13.52
C ILE A 61 10.94 -10.51 -13.22
N ASP A 62 11.63 -11.03 -14.23
CA ASP A 62 12.69 -12.01 -14.04
C ASP A 62 13.84 -11.45 -13.19
N ALA A 63 14.25 -10.20 -13.41
CA ALA A 63 15.28 -9.56 -12.58
C ALA A 63 14.83 -9.37 -11.11
N ILE A 64 13.54 -9.16 -10.85
CA ILE A 64 12.98 -9.06 -9.49
C ILE A 64 12.84 -10.44 -8.83
N LYS A 65 12.46 -11.47 -9.59
CA LYS A 65 12.28 -12.85 -9.12
C LYS A 65 13.56 -13.44 -8.53
N GLU A 66 14.72 -13.07 -9.04
CA GLU A 66 16.02 -13.53 -8.53
C GLU A 66 16.24 -13.25 -7.02
N ASP A 67 15.63 -12.19 -6.47
CA ASP A 67 15.79 -11.80 -5.07
C ASP A 67 14.49 -11.19 -4.51
N LEU A 68 13.36 -11.84 -4.77
CA LEU A 68 12.02 -11.30 -4.53
C LEU A 68 11.82 -10.81 -3.08
N VAL A 69 12.26 -11.58 -2.09
CA VAL A 69 12.08 -11.25 -0.67
C VAL A 69 12.84 -9.99 -0.29
N SER A 70 14.08 -9.83 -0.76
CA SER A 70 14.91 -8.63 -0.56
C SER A 70 14.31 -7.39 -1.19
N TYR A 71 13.70 -7.50 -2.38
CA TYR A 71 12.99 -6.37 -2.98
C TYR A 71 11.69 -6.04 -2.23
N ALA A 72 10.94 -7.06 -1.81
CA ALA A 72 9.65 -6.91 -1.13
C ALA A 72 9.75 -6.36 0.30
N THR A 73 10.87 -6.60 0.99
CA THR A 73 11.15 -6.10 2.35
C THR A 73 11.90 -4.76 2.36
N ASN A 74 12.13 -4.17 1.20
CA ASN A 74 12.81 -2.88 1.08
C ASN A 74 11.80 -1.74 0.87
N LYS A 75 11.96 -0.65 1.63
CA LYS A 75 11.11 0.55 1.61
C LYS A 75 10.76 1.10 0.22
N VAL A 76 11.69 1.00 -0.72
CA VAL A 76 11.57 1.59 -2.06
C VAL A 76 11.09 0.55 -3.05
N SER A 77 11.77 -0.59 -3.13
CA SER A 77 11.49 -1.60 -4.14
C SER A 77 10.26 -2.46 -3.85
N SER A 78 9.70 -2.44 -2.63
CA SER A 78 8.45 -3.17 -2.33
C SER A 78 7.33 -2.73 -3.27
N ASN A 79 7.28 -1.45 -3.62
CA ASN A 79 6.31 -0.91 -4.59
C ASN A 79 6.48 -1.52 -6.00
N VAL A 80 7.72 -1.86 -6.39
CA VAL A 80 7.99 -2.53 -7.67
C VAL A 80 7.47 -3.96 -7.62
N VAL A 81 7.66 -4.67 -6.52
CA VAL A 81 7.13 -6.03 -6.33
C VAL A 81 5.60 -6.01 -6.36
N GLU A 82 4.97 -5.07 -5.64
CA GLU A 82 3.51 -4.89 -5.67
C GLU A 82 3.00 -4.65 -7.09
N LYS A 83 3.70 -3.83 -7.88
CA LYS A 83 3.38 -3.57 -9.28
C LYS A 83 3.53 -4.81 -10.17
N CYS A 84 4.49 -5.70 -9.89
CA CYS A 84 4.63 -6.96 -10.62
C CYS A 84 3.38 -7.83 -10.48
N PHE A 85 2.85 -8.00 -9.26
CA PHE A 85 1.61 -8.76 -9.02
C PHE A 85 0.38 -8.11 -9.68
N GLU A 86 0.30 -6.77 -9.62
CA GLU A 86 -0.78 -6.03 -10.27
C GLU A 86 -0.80 -6.24 -11.79
N VAL A 87 0.36 -6.06 -12.43
CA VAL A 87 0.50 -6.12 -13.89
C VAL A 87 0.27 -7.54 -14.41
N THR A 88 0.86 -8.56 -13.78
CA THR A 88 0.67 -9.96 -14.22
C THR A 88 -0.76 -10.45 -14.00
N THR A 89 -1.50 -9.84 -13.09
CA THR A 89 -2.92 -10.18 -12.86
C THR A 89 -3.86 -9.44 -13.82
N LYS A 90 -3.55 -8.18 -14.17
CA LYS A 90 -4.35 -7.39 -15.11
C LYS A 90 -4.19 -7.81 -16.57
N ASN A 91 -3.02 -8.33 -16.94
CA ASN A 91 -2.70 -8.73 -18.31
C ASN A 91 -2.89 -10.25 -18.46
N ALA A 92 -3.93 -10.66 -19.21
CA ALA A 92 -4.30 -12.07 -19.33
C ALA A 92 -3.21 -12.94 -19.97
N ASP A 93 -2.39 -12.34 -20.83
CA ASP A 93 -1.26 -12.96 -21.52
C ASP A 93 -0.01 -13.12 -20.64
N MET A 94 -0.05 -12.74 -19.36
CA MET A 94 1.06 -12.86 -18.40
C MET A 94 0.83 -13.92 -17.31
N SER A 95 0.07 -14.97 -17.64
CA SER A 95 -0.31 -16.01 -16.67
C SER A 95 0.88 -16.83 -16.16
N ASP A 96 1.90 -17.06 -16.99
CA ASP A 96 3.10 -17.81 -16.60
C ASP A 96 3.96 -17.02 -15.61
N GLU A 97 4.15 -15.72 -15.85
CA GLU A 97 4.88 -14.83 -14.95
C GLU A 97 4.15 -14.65 -13.64
N ARG A 98 2.81 -14.58 -13.70
CA ARG A 98 1.96 -14.58 -12.50
C ARG A 98 2.21 -15.85 -11.68
N ALA A 99 2.08 -17.03 -12.29
CA ALA A 99 2.26 -18.31 -11.61
C ALA A 99 3.66 -18.41 -10.98
N ALA A 100 4.70 -17.99 -11.69
CA ALA A 100 6.08 -17.98 -11.17
C ALA A 100 6.25 -17.08 -9.94
N LEU A 101 5.57 -15.92 -9.88
CA LEU A 101 5.60 -15.04 -8.70
C LEU A 101 4.91 -15.67 -7.49
N TYR A 102 3.75 -16.31 -7.68
CA TYR A 102 3.06 -17.01 -6.60
C TYR A 102 3.85 -18.20 -6.10
N GLN A 103 4.45 -18.98 -7.00
CA GLN A 103 5.33 -20.10 -6.63
C GLN A 103 6.48 -19.63 -5.72
N LEU A 104 7.11 -18.49 -6.01
CA LEU A 104 8.19 -17.94 -5.17
C LEU A 104 7.70 -17.44 -3.80
N VAL A 105 6.50 -16.88 -3.71
CA VAL A 105 5.96 -16.41 -2.43
C VAL A 105 5.49 -17.58 -1.57
N LEU A 106 4.87 -18.57 -2.21
CA LEU A 106 4.23 -19.73 -1.57
C LEU A 106 5.18 -20.90 -1.35
N GLN A 107 6.41 -20.85 -1.85
CA GLN A 107 7.39 -21.90 -1.58
C GLN A 107 7.58 -22.13 -0.07
N GLU A 108 7.93 -23.37 0.26
CA GLU A 108 8.27 -23.77 1.62
C GLU A 108 9.59 -23.13 2.07
N GLY A 109 9.77 -23.06 3.38
CA GLY A 109 11.06 -22.77 3.97
C GLY A 109 12.07 -23.89 3.67
N ASP A 110 13.33 -23.53 3.53
CA ASP A 110 14.44 -24.51 3.52
C ASP A 110 14.96 -24.70 4.95
N ASP A 111 15.75 -25.75 5.19
CA ASP A 111 16.29 -26.09 6.51
C ASP A 111 16.98 -24.87 7.18
N GLY A 112 16.27 -24.26 8.14
CA GLY A 112 16.72 -23.10 8.92
C GLY A 112 16.29 -21.72 8.40
N LYS A 113 15.58 -21.60 7.27
CA LYS A 113 15.01 -20.34 6.79
C LYS A 113 13.48 -20.39 6.76
N LYS A 114 12.85 -19.38 7.37
CA LYS A 114 11.40 -19.18 7.26
C LYS A 114 10.98 -19.09 5.80
N ALA A 115 9.79 -19.59 5.48
CA ALA A 115 9.23 -19.45 4.14
C ALA A 115 9.11 -17.98 3.73
N PRO A 116 9.20 -17.63 2.43
CA PRO A 116 9.08 -16.25 1.97
C PRO A 116 7.84 -15.53 2.48
N LEU A 117 6.66 -16.17 2.39
CA LEU A 117 5.42 -15.58 2.90
C LEU A 117 5.54 -15.18 4.39
N GLU A 118 6.10 -16.03 5.24
CA GLU A 118 6.29 -15.75 6.67
C GLU A 118 7.24 -14.57 6.90
N GLN A 119 8.33 -14.50 6.15
CA GLN A 119 9.27 -13.37 6.20
C GLN A 119 8.56 -12.06 5.84
N LEU A 120 7.75 -12.07 4.79
CA LEU A 120 7.04 -10.87 4.33
C LEU A 120 5.94 -10.43 5.30
N MET A 121 5.19 -11.37 5.89
CA MET A 121 4.12 -11.06 6.85
C MET A 121 4.64 -10.35 8.11
N GLN A 122 5.86 -10.68 8.53
CA GLN A 122 6.50 -10.14 9.74
C GLN A 122 7.30 -8.85 9.45
N ASP A 123 7.56 -8.51 8.18
CA ASP A 123 8.36 -7.35 7.81
C ASP A 123 7.54 -6.04 7.72
N THR A 124 8.22 -4.92 8.03
CA THR A 124 7.64 -3.56 8.04
C THR A 124 7.25 -3.04 6.66
N PHE A 125 7.85 -3.54 5.59
CA PHE A 125 7.51 -3.22 4.19
C PHE A 125 6.89 -4.43 3.47
N GLY A 126 7.35 -5.64 3.78
CA GLY A 126 6.85 -6.90 3.22
C GLY A 126 5.35 -7.11 3.43
N ASN A 127 4.79 -6.63 4.54
CA ASN A 127 3.35 -6.74 4.81
C ASN A 127 2.48 -6.05 3.74
N TYR A 128 2.96 -4.99 3.09
CA TYR A 128 2.26 -4.35 1.98
C TYR A 128 2.31 -5.22 0.71
N THR A 129 3.46 -5.86 0.47
CA THR A 129 3.58 -6.88 -0.58
C THR A 129 2.58 -8.01 -0.35
N VAL A 130 2.46 -8.55 0.86
CA VAL A 130 1.46 -9.59 1.19
C VAL A 130 0.03 -9.10 0.93
N GLN A 131 -0.32 -7.88 1.33
CA GLN A 131 -1.63 -7.31 1.03
C GLN A 131 -1.88 -7.17 -0.47
N SER A 132 -0.85 -6.87 -1.27
CA SER A 132 -0.95 -6.84 -2.73
C SER A 132 -1.11 -8.23 -3.32
N VAL A 133 -0.36 -9.22 -2.83
CA VAL A 133 -0.50 -10.63 -3.22
C VAL A 133 -1.92 -11.12 -2.95
N ILE A 134 -2.49 -10.84 -1.78
CA ILE A 134 -3.88 -11.17 -1.45
C ILE A 134 -4.89 -10.47 -2.38
N ARG A 135 -4.66 -9.19 -2.70
CA ARG A 135 -5.57 -8.43 -3.58
C ARG A 135 -5.63 -9.00 -4.99
N HIS A 136 -4.52 -9.54 -5.47
CA HIS A 136 -4.35 -10.01 -6.84
C HIS A 136 -4.42 -11.54 -6.96
N SER A 137 -4.69 -12.26 -5.86
CA SER A 137 -4.83 -13.71 -5.88
C SER A 137 -6.20 -14.13 -6.42
N ARG A 138 -6.21 -15.26 -7.11
CA ARG A 138 -7.39 -15.92 -7.67
C ARG A 138 -7.17 -17.43 -7.63
N ASP A 139 -8.26 -18.17 -7.68
CA ASP A 139 -8.25 -19.63 -7.83
C ASP A 139 -7.34 -20.32 -6.79
N GLU A 140 -6.55 -21.31 -7.22
CA GLU A 140 -5.66 -22.12 -6.36
C GLU A 140 -4.70 -21.28 -5.51
N ASP A 141 -4.15 -20.19 -6.07
CA ASP A 141 -3.25 -19.30 -5.34
C ASP A 141 -3.94 -18.64 -4.15
N ARG A 142 -5.23 -18.33 -4.28
CA ARG A 142 -6.00 -17.71 -3.19
C ARG A 142 -6.30 -18.70 -2.08
N GLU A 143 -6.66 -19.93 -2.45
CA GLU A 143 -6.93 -21.00 -1.48
C GLU A 143 -5.68 -21.32 -0.65
N GLU A 144 -4.52 -21.45 -1.29
CA GLU A 144 -3.25 -21.70 -0.62
C GLU A 144 -2.84 -20.52 0.28
N LEU A 145 -2.97 -19.28 -0.20
CA LEU A 145 -2.72 -18.10 0.62
C LEU A 145 -3.63 -18.02 1.85
N GLU A 146 -4.92 -18.32 1.69
CA GLU A 146 -5.87 -18.33 2.80
C GLU A 146 -5.48 -19.39 3.83
N SER A 147 -5.15 -20.60 3.40
CA SER A 147 -4.66 -21.68 4.26
C SER A 147 -3.45 -21.23 5.10
N ARG A 148 -2.42 -20.68 4.45
CA ARG A 148 -1.18 -20.26 5.12
C ARG A 148 -1.35 -19.06 6.05
N VAL A 149 -2.14 -18.06 5.64
CA VAL A 149 -2.39 -16.87 6.47
C VAL A 149 -3.24 -17.23 7.70
N ASN A 150 -4.23 -18.12 7.56
CA ASN A 150 -5.04 -18.59 8.68
C ASN A 150 -4.22 -19.43 9.66
N ALA A 151 -3.30 -20.27 9.17
CA ALA A 151 -2.37 -21.01 10.03
C ALA A 151 -1.48 -20.07 10.87
N ALA A 152 -1.09 -18.91 10.32
CA ALA A 152 -0.31 -17.88 11.01
C ALA A 152 -1.14 -16.88 11.84
N GLU A 153 -2.47 -16.97 11.84
CA GLU A 153 -3.37 -15.99 12.50
C GLU A 153 -3.04 -15.75 13.99
N PRO A 154 -2.72 -16.77 14.82
CA PRO A 154 -2.44 -16.57 16.23
C PRO A 154 -1.29 -15.60 16.50
N GLU A 155 -0.28 -15.58 15.63
CA GLU A 155 0.86 -14.66 15.71
C GLU A 155 0.50 -13.28 15.13
N LEU A 156 -0.18 -13.27 13.98
CA LEU A 156 -0.49 -12.05 13.23
C LEU A 156 -1.44 -11.10 13.98
N LYS A 157 -2.46 -11.64 14.65
CA LYS A 157 -3.49 -10.82 15.34
C LYS A 157 -2.91 -9.88 16.40
N ASN A 158 -1.77 -10.25 16.98
CA ASN A 158 -1.10 -9.49 18.02
C ASN A 158 -0.24 -8.34 17.49
N THR A 159 0.02 -8.27 16.17
CA THR A 159 0.85 -7.24 15.54
C THR A 159 0.01 -6.25 14.72
N ALA A 160 0.49 -5.02 14.57
CA ALA A 160 -0.21 -4.02 13.74
C ALA A 160 -0.21 -4.43 12.26
N THR A 161 0.93 -4.90 11.74
CA THR A 161 1.08 -5.39 10.36
C THR A 161 0.22 -6.63 10.10
N GLY A 162 0.22 -7.59 11.02
CA GLY A 162 -0.59 -8.80 10.90
C GLY A 162 -2.10 -8.53 10.88
N ARG A 163 -2.60 -7.58 11.68
CA ARG A 163 -4.01 -7.15 11.61
C ARG A 163 -4.41 -6.60 10.23
N HIS A 164 -3.51 -5.87 9.56
CA HIS A 164 -3.78 -5.37 8.20
C HIS A 164 -3.84 -6.52 7.18
N ILE A 165 -2.98 -7.52 7.31
CA ILE A 165 -2.97 -8.72 6.46
C ILE A 165 -4.26 -9.51 6.64
N LEU A 166 -4.66 -9.80 7.88
CA LEU A 166 -5.91 -10.52 8.19
C LEU A 166 -7.15 -9.76 7.66
N ALA A 167 -7.18 -8.44 7.80
CA ALA A 167 -8.26 -7.62 7.27
C ALA A 167 -8.30 -7.66 5.72
N ALA A 168 -7.14 -7.63 5.05
CA ALA A 168 -7.06 -7.77 3.61
C ALA A 168 -7.56 -9.15 3.14
N MET A 169 -7.24 -10.22 3.88
CA MET A 169 -7.70 -11.57 3.57
C MET A 169 -9.22 -11.71 3.68
N ARG A 170 -9.80 -11.20 4.77
CA ARG A 170 -11.27 -11.20 4.96
C ARG A 170 -11.99 -10.47 3.83
N LYS A 171 -11.48 -9.29 3.47
CA LYS A 171 -12.01 -8.51 2.34
C LYS A 171 -11.92 -9.26 1.01
N ALA A 172 -10.81 -9.97 0.75
CA ALA A 172 -10.65 -10.76 -0.47
C ALA A 172 -11.60 -11.96 -0.54
N ALA A 173 -11.94 -12.55 0.62
CA ALA A 173 -12.90 -13.63 0.76
C ALA A 173 -14.38 -13.18 0.64
N GLY A 174 -14.65 -11.88 0.43
CA GLY A 174 -16.01 -11.35 0.43
C GLY A 174 -16.69 -11.39 1.81
N LYS A 175 -15.94 -11.74 2.85
CA LYS A 175 -16.37 -11.63 4.24
C LYS A 175 -16.24 -10.15 4.59
N GLU A 176 -17.37 -9.45 4.69
CA GLU A 176 -17.39 -8.11 5.26
C GLU A 176 -16.62 -8.14 6.59
N PRO A 177 -15.93 -7.06 6.96
CA PRO A 177 -15.30 -7.03 8.28
C PRO A 177 -16.41 -7.31 9.28
N GLU A 178 -16.32 -8.43 10.02
CA GLU A 178 -16.94 -8.48 11.33
C GLU A 178 -16.40 -7.25 12.04
N GLU A 179 -17.27 -6.25 12.21
CA GLU A 179 -17.08 -5.21 13.19
C GLU A 179 -16.70 -5.95 14.46
N SER A 180 -15.43 -5.84 14.83
CA SER A 180 -14.99 -6.32 16.13
C SER A 180 -15.96 -5.70 17.12
N GLU A 181 -16.73 -6.52 17.83
CA GLU A 181 -17.58 -6.11 18.93
C GLU A 181 -16.71 -5.32 19.91
N SER A 182 -16.78 -4.01 19.74
CA SER A 182 -16.17 -2.98 20.56
C SER A 182 -16.97 -1.72 20.28
N ALA A 183 -18.12 -1.67 20.96
CA ALA A 183 -18.97 -0.51 21.18
C ALA A 183 -19.69 0.07 19.97
N THR A 184 -20.79 -0.58 19.58
CA THR A 184 -21.99 0.11 19.11
C THR A 184 -22.69 0.75 20.31
N THR A 185 -22.08 1.80 20.86
CA THR A 185 -22.84 2.87 21.51
C THR A 185 -22.72 4.06 20.60
N GLY A 186 -23.85 4.61 20.15
CA GLY A 186 -23.85 5.86 19.40
C GLY A 186 -22.94 6.85 20.11
N LYS A 187 -21.97 7.44 19.41
CA LYS A 187 -21.09 8.50 19.93
C LYS A 187 -21.94 9.74 20.19
N THR A 188 -22.78 9.70 21.22
CA THR A 188 -23.38 10.88 21.84
C THR A 188 -22.27 11.58 22.61
N GLY A 189 -22.03 12.84 22.25
CA GLY A 189 -20.85 13.63 22.61
C GLY A 189 -20.37 13.46 24.05
N THR A 190 -19.34 12.65 24.24
CA THR A 190 -18.54 12.63 25.46
C THR A 190 -17.86 14.00 25.60
N GLN A 191 -18.29 14.78 26.59
CA GLN A 191 -17.78 16.12 26.84
C GLN A 191 -16.32 16.05 27.30
N SER A 192 -15.40 16.47 26.44
CA SER A 192 -13.98 16.58 26.80
C SER A 192 -13.68 17.91 27.51
N LYS A 193 -12.54 18.00 28.23
CA LYS A 193 -12.02 19.27 28.77
C LYS A 193 -11.95 20.38 27.71
N GLY A 194 -11.54 20.04 26.49
CA GLY A 194 -11.50 20.96 25.35
C GLY A 194 -12.87 21.43 24.85
N SER A 195 -13.97 20.84 25.33
CA SER A 195 -15.35 21.22 24.97
C SER A 195 -15.92 22.34 25.84
N ALA A 196 -15.19 22.82 26.86
CA ALA A 196 -15.64 23.89 27.76
C ALA A 196 -16.06 25.19 27.04
N LEU A 197 -15.42 25.50 25.91
CA LEU A 197 -15.71 26.68 25.09
C LEU A 197 -16.49 26.35 23.81
N HIS A 198 -17.17 25.19 23.76
CA HIS A 198 -17.91 24.79 22.57
C HIS A 198 -19.10 25.71 22.30
N GLY A 199 -19.88 26.04 23.33
CA GLY A 199 -21.07 26.91 23.21
C GLY A 199 -20.78 28.34 22.74
N THR A 200 -19.52 28.80 22.81
CA THR A 200 -19.10 30.11 22.30
C THR A 200 -18.41 30.05 20.94
N GLY A 201 -18.24 28.85 20.36
CA GLY A 201 -17.53 28.63 19.09
C GLY A 201 -16.00 28.69 19.20
N SER A 202 -15.45 29.18 20.31
CA SER A 202 -14.00 29.36 20.55
C SER A 202 -13.22 28.07 20.88
N CYS A 203 -13.91 26.93 20.92
CA CYS A 203 -13.27 25.64 21.13
C CYS A 203 -12.26 25.28 20.01
N LYS A 204 -11.36 24.31 20.29
CA LYS A 204 -10.47 23.72 19.27
C LYS A 204 -10.93 22.29 18.99
N PRO A 205 -11.45 21.97 17.79
CA PRO A 205 -11.94 20.62 17.51
C PRO A 205 -10.83 19.56 17.59
N CYS A 206 -11.17 18.36 18.06
CA CYS A 206 -10.24 17.25 18.20
C CYS A 206 -9.94 16.58 16.85
N ALA A 207 -8.65 16.35 16.58
CA ALA A 207 -8.22 15.76 15.31
C ALA A 207 -8.49 14.25 15.19
N TRP A 208 -8.79 13.61 16.30
CA TRP A 208 -8.84 12.15 16.41
C TRP A 208 -10.23 11.63 16.77
N TYR A 209 -11.13 12.46 17.29
CA TYR A 209 -12.44 12.03 17.77
C TYR A 209 -13.30 11.36 16.69
N TRP A 210 -13.31 11.96 15.49
CA TRP A 210 -14.04 11.47 14.30
C TRP A 210 -13.24 10.48 13.44
N LYS A 211 -12.01 10.12 13.84
CA LYS A 211 -11.29 9.06 13.13
C LYS A 211 -11.77 7.69 13.60
N SER A 212 -11.55 6.66 12.78
CA SER A 212 -11.90 5.27 13.08
C SER A 212 -11.34 4.77 14.41
N GLN A 213 -10.14 5.23 14.81
CA GLN A 213 -9.54 4.87 16.10
C GLN A 213 -10.04 5.70 17.30
N GLY A 214 -10.79 6.78 17.07
CA GLY A 214 -11.25 7.69 18.13
C GLY A 214 -10.14 8.46 18.85
N CYS A 215 -10.53 9.33 19.79
CA CYS A 215 -9.57 10.06 20.62
C CYS A 215 -9.15 9.20 21.83
N LYS A 216 -7.86 8.90 21.93
CA LYS A 216 -7.27 8.14 23.06
C LYS A 216 -7.35 8.83 24.42
N ASN A 217 -7.58 10.15 24.43
CA ASN A 217 -7.59 10.96 25.66
C ASN A 217 -8.98 11.09 26.30
N ALA A 218 -10.03 10.53 25.67
CA ALA A 218 -11.41 10.54 26.19
C ALA A 218 -11.83 11.92 26.77
N GLU A 219 -12.43 11.95 27.97
CA GLU A 219 -12.86 13.16 28.68
C GLU A 219 -11.68 14.10 29.02
N ASN A 220 -10.47 13.56 29.17
CA ASN A 220 -9.27 14.33 29.45
C ASN A 220 -8.67 15.04 28.22
N CYS A 221 -9.25 14.83 27.04
CA CYS A 221 -8.80 15.49 25.82
C CYS A 221 -8.91 17.02 25.92
N GLN A 222 -7.80 17.72 25.68
CA GLN A 222 -7.74 19.19 25.62
C GLN A 222 -8.38 19.77 24.35
N HIS A 223 -8.91 18.93 23.46
CA HIS A 223 -9.60 19.32 22.24
C HIS A 223 -11.06 18.88 22.27
N CYS A 224 -11.92 19.68 21.64
CA CYS A 224 -13.36 19.53 21.67
C CYS A 224 -13.84 18.29 20.91
N HIS A 225 -14.70 17.51 21.56
CA HIS A 225 -15.37 16.33 21.01
C HIS A 225 -16.82 16.63 20.58
N MET A 226 -17.35 17.80 20.94
CA MET A 226 -18.71 18.22 20.59
C MET A 226 -18.81 18.87 19.21
N CYS A 227 -17.69 19.12 18.53
CA CYS A 227 -17.70 19.65 17.17
C CYS A 227 -18.17 18.60 16.17
N PRO A 228 -18.99 18.95 15.16
CA PRO A 228 -19.45 17.99 14.16
C PRO A 228 -18.30 17.43 13.30
N GLU A 229 -18.56 16.31 12.64
CA GLU A 229 -17.58 15.72 11.72
C GLU A 229 -17.25 16.71 10.58
N GLY A 230 -15.96 16.89 10.30
CA GLY A 230 -15.50 17.83 9.28
C GLY A 230 -15.27 19.28 9.76
N GLU A 231 -15.65 19.64 10.99
CA GLU A 231 -15.51 21.00 11.54
C GLU A 231 -14.07 21.55 11.46
N MET A 232 -13.06 20.69 11.68
CA MET A 232 -11.65 21.09 11.52
C MET A 232 -11.31 21.52 10.09
N LYS A 233 -11.86 20.81 9.09
CA LYS A 233 -11.64 21.14 7.67
C LYS A 233 -12.38 22.44 7.33
N ALA A 234 -13.60 22.61 7.82
CA ALA A 234 -14.38 23.84 7.66
C ALA A 234 -13.64 25.07 8.21
N ARG A 235 -13.11 25.00 9.44
CA ARG A 235 -12.34 26.11 10.05
C ARG A 235 -11.02 26.41 9.35
N LYS A 236 -10.32 25.40 8.83
CA LYS A 236 -9.12 25.60 8.01
C LYS A 236 -9.43 26.26 6.67
N LYS A 237 -10.58 25.95 6.07
CA LYS A 237 -11.07 26.59 4.84
C LYS A 237 -11.42 28.06 5.10
N HIS A 238 -12.08 28.37 6.22
CA HIS A 238 -12.41 29.75 6.61
C HIS A 238 -11.20 30.61 7.03
N LYS A 239 -10.11 30.00 7.50
CA LYS A 239 -8.86 30.71 7.83
C LYS A 239 -7.94 30.97 6.63
N ARG A 240 -8.27 30.44 5.45
CA ARG A 240 -7.48 30.63 4.24
C ARG A 240 -7.94 31.94 3.58
N ASP A 241 -7.07 32.95 3.57
CA ASP A 241 -7.39 34.30 3.08
C ASP A 241 -8.06 34.27 1.69
N PRO A 242 -9.16 35.02 1.46
CA PRO A 242 -9.77 35.17 0.14
C PRO A 242 -8.89 35.92 -0.87
N ALA A 243 -7.73 36.45 -0.46
CA ALA A 243 -6.83 37.25 -1.31
C ALA A 243 -5.93 36.42 -2.28
N LYS A 244 -6.18 35.12 -2.48
CA LYS A 244 -5.37 34.26 -3.37
C LYS A 244 -6.09 33.70 -4.59
N ASP A 245 -7.37 34.01 -4.79
CA ASP A 245 -8.16 33.51 -5.93
C ASP A 245 -8.33 34.53 -7.09
N GLU A 246 -7.73 35.73 -7.01
CA GLU A 246 -7.67 36.69 -8.14
C GLU A 246 -6.23 36.86 -8.65
N ALA A 247 -5.69 35.82 -9.27
CA ALA A 247 -4.53 35.91 -10.17
C ALA A 247 -4.51 34.69 -11.09
N GLN A 248 -5.36 34.72 -12.12
CA GLN A 248 -5.24 33.91 -13.33
C GLN A 248 -5.62 34.74 -14.54
#